data_AF-A0A7J2KHM9-F1
#
_entry.id   AF-A0A7J2KHM9-F1
#
_cell.length_a   1.000
_cell.length_b   1.000
_cell.length_c   1.000
_cell.angle_alpha   90.00
_cell.angle_beta   90.00
_cell.angle_gamma   90.00
#
_symmetry.space_group_name_H-M   'P 1'
#
loop_
_entity.id
_entity.type
_entity.pdbx_description
1 polymer ?
#
loop_
_entity_poly.entity_id
_entity_poly.type
_entity_poly.pdbx_seq_one_letter_code
_entity_poly.pdbx_strand_id
1 'polypeptide(L)'
;RGKLREIVELKLNTNKERALFIASLNAVMRYLGLVKNTKHCRDNGPWVCAEKLLKYVKENYGRPKIAIIGYQPAFVKTLSELFEVRVTDMCEKNIGKIKFGVLVESYLNNIEVSKWADIVLATGSSIVNNTLHELLPFKKKLILYGVTCAGAAKVMGLKRWCVSEEI
;
A
#
# COMPACT_ATOMS: atom_id res chain seq x y z
N ARG A 1 17.59 11.00 -18.39
CA ARG A 1 18.56 9.89 -18.57
C ARG A 1 19.49 9.92 -17.37
N GLY A 2 19.79 8.79 -16.74
CA GLY A 2 20.68 8.67 -15.58
C GLY A 2 21.18 7.22 -15.46
N LYS A 3 22.34 7.01 -14.84
CA LYS A 3 22.95 5.66 -14.73
C LYS A 3 22.42 4.94 -13.49
N LEU A 4 22.21 3.62 -13.56
CA LEU A 4 21.80 2.83 -12.38
C LEU A 4 22.78 2.96 -11.20
N ARG A 5 24.08 3.10 -11.48
CA ARG A 5 25.10 3.33 -10.46
C ARG A 5 24.80 4.57 -9.60
N GLU A 6 24.41 5.67 -10.22
CA GLU A 6 24.08 6.92 -9.53
C GLU A 6 22.85 6.75 -8.62
N ILE A 7 21.92 5.87 -9.02
CA ILE A 7 20.73 5.56 -8.22
C ILE A 7 21.10 4.82 -6.94
N VAL A 8 22.01 3.84 -7.03
CA VAL A 8 22.44 3.05 -5.87
C VAL A 8 23.24 3.91 -4.87
N GLU A 9 23.91 4.95 -5.36
CA GLU A 9 24.70 5.89 -4.54
C GLU A 9 23.85 7.02 -3.90
N LEU A 10 22.52 7.06 -4.12
CA LEU A 10 21.64 8.06 -3.50
C LEU A 10 21.64 7.93 -1.97
N LYS A 11 21.68 9.07 -1.27
CA LYS A 11 21.62 9.12 0.20
C LYS A 11 20.23 8.79 0.78
N LEU A 12 19.18 8.86 -0.06
CA LEU A 12 17.79 8.57 0.32
C LEU A 12 17.23 9.46 1.44
N ASN A 13 17.72 10.69 1.57
CA ASN A 13 17.30 11.63 2.61
C ASN A 13 15.91 12.23 2.31
N THR A 14 15.58 12.39 1.02
CA THR A 14 14.33 13.01 0.57
C THR A 14 13.35 12.00 -0.01
N ASN A 15 12.06 12.35 0.01
CA ASN A 15 11.01 11.58 -0.68
C ASN A 15 11.32 11.41 -2.17
N LYS A 16 11.92 12.43 -2.81
CA LYS A 16 12.28 12.39 -4.23
C LYS A 16 13.36 11.36 -4.52
N GLU A 17 14.42 11.32 -3.72
CA GLU A 17 15.50 10.33 -3.86
C GLU A 17 14.98 8.91 -3.61
N ARG A 18 14.17 8.71 -2.56
CA ARG A 18 13.53 7.42 -2.29
C ARG A 18 12.59 6.99 -3.41
N ALA A 19 11.78 7.91 -3.95
CA ALA A 19 10.91 7.62 -5.08
C ALA A 19 11.71 7.18 -6.31
N LEU A 20 12.81 7.87 -6.61
CA LEU A 20 13.68 7.55 -7.74
C LEU A 20 14.37 6.19 -7.56
N PHE A 21 14.87 5.91 -6.36
CA PHE A 21 15.47 4.61 -6.02
C PHE A 21 14.44 3.48 -6.17
N ILE A 22 13.27 3.63 -5.55
CA ILE A 22 12.22 2.60 -5.58
C ILE A 22 11.67 2.39 -6.99
N ALA A 23 11.48 3.45 -7.77
CA ALA A 23 11.07 3.33 -9.17
C ALA A 23 12.10 2.55 -10.00
N SER A 24 13.40 2.83 -9.80
CA SER A 24 14.49 2.13 -10.50
C SER A 24 14.58 0.66 -10.06
N LEU A 25 14.46 0.39 -8.77
CA LEU A 25 14.40 -0.98 -8.22
C LEU A 25 13.26 -1.76 -8.86
N ASN A 26 12.04 -1.20 -8.88
CA ASN A 26 10.88 -1.84 -9.48
C ASN A 26 11.09 -2.10 -10.98
N ALA A 27 11.68 -1.16 -11.71
CA ALA A 27 11.95 -1.29 -13.14
C ALA A 27 12.97 -2.41 -13.44
N VAL A 28 14.09 -2.44 -12.71
CA VAL A 28 15.13 -3.47 -12.85
C VAL A 28 14.58 -4.84 -12.46
N MET A 29 13.90 -4.95 -11.32
CA MET A 29 13.34 -6.24 -10.88
C MET A 29 12.27 -6.76 -11.83
N ARG A 30 11.47 -5.88 -12.45
CA ARG A 30 10.53 -6.28 -13.50
C ARG A 30 11.25 -6.74 -14.76
N TYR A 31 12.28 -6.02 -15.19
CA TYR A 31 13.11 -6.42 -16.34
C TYR A 31 13.71 -7.82 -16.16
N LEU A 32 14.14 -8.15 -14.94
CA LEU A 32 14.67 -9.46 -14.55
C LEU A 32 13.59 -10.54 -14.30
N GLY A 33 12.30 -10.22 -14.45
CA GLY A 33 11.20 -11.16 -14.19
C GLY A 33 10.97 -11.50 -12.71
N LEU A 34 11.57 -10.76 -11.78
CA LEU A 34 11.49 -11.02 -10.34
C LEU A 34 10.20 -10.50 -9.69
N VAL A 35 9.59 -9.48 -10.31
CA VAL A 35 8.32 -8.88 -9.89
C VAL A 35 7.44 -8.54 -11.09
N LYS A 36 6.12 -8.48 -10.86
CA LYS A 36 5.09 -8.07 -11.81
C LYS A 36 4.19 -6.98 -11.21
N ASN A 37 3.20 -6.51 -11.97
CA ASN A 37 2.22 -5.51 -11.54
C ASN A 37 2.88 -4.18 -11.11
N THR A 38 3.84 -3.68 -11.89
CA THR A 38 4.56 -2.42 -11.56
C THR A 38 4.09 -1.21 -12.39
N LYS A 39 3.17 -1.39 -13.32
CA LYS A 39 2.51 -0.31 -14.06
C LYS A 39 1.19 0.01 -13.38
N HIS A 40 0.88 1.29 -13.19
CA HIS A 40 -0.35 1.69 -12.49
C HIS A 40 -1.58 1.41 -13.37
N CYS A 41 -2.64 0.92 -12.75
CA CYS A 41 -3.93 0.75 -13.41
C CYS A 41 -4.54 2.11 -13.80
N ARG A 42 -5.44 2.12 -14.79
CA ARG A 42 -6.13 3.32 -15.30
C ARG A 42 -7.64 3.20 -15.11
N ASP A 43 -8.33 4.32 -15.22
CA ASP A 43 -9.80 4.39 -15.26
C ASP A 43 -10.46 3.62 -14.10
N ASN A 44 -11.24 2.58 -14.40
CA ASN A 44 -11.94 1.76 -13.41
C ASN A 44 -11.05 0.76 -12.67
N GLY A 45 -9.76 0.70 -12.98
CA GLY A 45 -8.81 -0.23 -12.40
C GLY A 45 -8.79 -0.26 -10.86
N PRO A 46 -8.82 0.88 -10.14
CA PRO A 46 -8.90 0.88 -8.68
C PRO A 46 -10.13 0.15 -8.13
N TRP A 47 -11.28 0.25 -8.80
CA TRP A 47 -12.52 -0.42 -8.41
C TRP A 47 -12.44 -1.92 -8.63
N VAL A 48 -11.95 -2.37 -9.80
CA VAL A 48 -11.73 -3.80 -10.07
C VAL A 48 -10.71 -4.40 -9.09
N CYS A 49 -9.67 -3.64 -8.75
CA CYS A 49 -8.68 -4.01 -7.73
C CYS A 49 -9.33 -4.20 -6.35
N ALA A 50 -10.26 -3.33 -5.96
CA ALA A 50 -10.99 -3.41 -4.70
C ALA A 50 -11.91 -4.64 -4.64
N GLU A 51 -12.65 -4.93 -5.71
CA GLU A 51 -13.52 -6.11 -5.80
C GLU A 51 -12.73 -7.43 -5.72
N LYS A 52 -11.59 -7.50 -6.42
CA LYS A 52 -10.68 -8.65 -6.30
C LYS A 52 -10.11 -8.78 -4.88
N LEU A 53 -9.80 -7.65 -4.24
CA LEU A 53 -9.28 -7.64 -2.86
C LEU A 53 -10.32 -8.12 -1.86
N LEU A 54 -11.57 -7.71 -2.02
CA LEU A 54 -12.70 -8.17 -1.20
C LEU A 54 -12.82 -9.70 -1.23
N LYS A 55 -12.81 -10.29 -2.43
CA LYS A 55 -12.86 -11.76 -2.60
C LYS A 55 -11.68 -12.43 -1.90
N TYR A 56 -10.47 -11.95 -2.17
CA TYR A 56 -9.25 -12.47 -1.53
C TYR A 56 -9.32 -12.41 0.00
N VAL A 57 -9.75 -11.28 0.57
CA VAL A 57 -9.86 -11.13 2.03
C VAL A 57 -10.90 -12.12 2.58
N LYS A 58 -12.07 -12.22 1.95
CA LYS A 58 -13.14 -13.13 2.39
C LYS A 58 -12.69 -14.59 2.37
N GLU A 59 -12.04 -15.01 1.30
CA GLU A 59 -11.59 -16.41 1.11
C GLU A 59 -10.46 -16.80 2.06
N ASN A 60 -9.52 -15.89 2.33
CA ASN A 60 -8.31 -16.20 3.10
C ASN A 60 -8.42 -15.86 4.59
N TYR A 61 -9.36 -14.99 4.97
CA TYR A 61 -9.44 -14.44 6.33
C TYR A 61 -10.87 -14.40 6.91
N GLY A 62 -11.90 -14.75 6.14
CA GLY A 62 -13.28 -14.71 6.61
C GLY A 62 -13.80 -13.28 6.79
N ARG A 63 -13.96 -12.82 8.03
CA ARG A 63 -14.51 -11.50 8.37
C ARG A 63 -13.61 -10.71 9.35
N PRO A 64 -12.42 -10.27 8.89
CA PRO A 64 -11.45 -9.58 9.74
C PRO A 64 -11.81 -8.12 10.00
N LYS A 65 -11.22 -7.54 11.04
CA LYS A 65 -11.04 -6.08 11.19
C LYS A 65 -9.89 -5.61 10.31
N ILE A 66 -10.10 -4.55 9.53
CA ILE A 66 -9.15 -4.09 8.51
C ILE A 66 -8.69 -2.67 8.81
N ALA A 67 -7.37 -2.50 8.94
CA ALA A 67 -6.71 -1.21 8.92
C ALA A 67 -6.27 -0.87 7.49
N ILE A 68 -6.69 0.28 6.97
CA ILE A 68 -6.20 0.80 5.68
C ILE A 68 -5.31 2.01 5.96
N ILE A 69 -4.00 1.85 5.75
CA ILE A 69 -3.00 2.89 5.92
C ILE A 69 -2.74 3.56 4.56
N GLY A 70 -3.08 4.84 4.48
CA GLY A 70 -3.21 5.59 3.22
C GLY A 70 -4.61 5.45 2.66
N TYR A 71 -5.32 6.55 2.49
CA TYR A 71 -6.70 6.57 2.01
C TYR A 71 -6.76 6.21 0.52
N GLN A 72 -7.38 5.05 0.22
CA GLN A 72 -7.69 4.59 -1.14
C GLN A 72 -9.21 4.47 -1.28
N PRO A 73 -9.90 5.43 -1.94
CA PRO A 73 -11.36 5.48 -2.01
C PRO A 73 -12.04 4.17 -2.39
N ALA A 74 -11.52 3.46 -3.39
CA ALA A 74 -12.11 2.21 -3.86
C ALA A 74 -12.04 1.11 -2.80
N PHE A 75 -10.92 1.01 -2.07
CA PHE A 75 -10.76 0.02 -1.01
C PHE A 75 -11.66 0.36 0.17
N VAL A 76 -11.73 1.63 0.57
CA VAL A 76 -12.59 2.05 1.68
C VAL A 76 -14.05 1.73 1.37
N LYS A 77 -14.55 2.14 0.21
CA LYS A 77 -15.95 1.88 -0.18
C LYS A 77 -16.28 0.40 -0.20
N THR A 78 -15.53 -0.40 -0.98
CA THR A 78 -15.85 -1.82 -1.18
C THR A 78 -15.68 -2.64 0.10
N LEU A 79 -14.63 -2.38 0.90
CA LEU A 79 -14.36 -3.18 2.10
C LEU A 79 -15.26 -2.81 3.28
N SER A 80 -15.66 -1.54 3.42
CA SER A 80 -16.52 -1.10 4.55
C SER A 80 -17.95 -1.61 4.44
N GLU A 81 -18.39 -2.07 3.27
CA GLU A 81 -19.71 -2.69 3.08
C GLU A 81 -19.85 -4.03 3.82
N LEU A 82 -18.74 -4.73 4.10
CA LEU A 82 -18.75 -6.08 4.66
C LEU A 82 -17.88 -6.26 5.92
N PHE A 83 -16.86 -5.42 6.10
CA PHE A 83 -15.91 -5.51 7.20
C PHE A 83 -15.92 -4.27 8.09
N GLU A 84 -15.46 -4.43 9.33
CA GLU A 84 -15.08 -3.29 10.16
C GLU A 84 -13.77 -2.70 9.63
N VAL A 85 -13.81 -1.43 9.21
CA VAL A 85 -12.68 -0.75 8.59
C VAL A 85 -12.31 0.50 9.38
N ARG A 86 -11.01 0.67 9.66
CA ARG A 86 -10.42 1.95 10.08
C ARG A 86 -9.40 2.41 9.06
N VAL A 87 -9.34 3.71 8.82
CA VAL A 87 -8.50 4.29 7.75
C VAL A 87 -7.68 5.43 8.31
N THR A 88 -6.40 5.47 7.97
CA THR A 88 -5.53 6.62 8.24
C THR A 88 -5.03 7.25 6.95
N ASP A 89 -4.77 8.55 6.96
CA ASP A 89 -4.15 9.24 5.83
C ASP A 89 -3.20 10.37 6.28
N MET A 90 -2.29 10.75 5.39
CA MET A 90 -1.40 11.91 5.61
C MET A 90 -1.94 13.20 5.00
N CYS A 91 -2.90 13.14 4.07
CA CYS A 91 -3.43 14.34 3.45
C CYS A 91 -4.41 15.02 4.39
N GLU A 92 -4.08 16.23 4.84
CA GLU A 92 -4.94 17.05 5.69
C GLU A 92 -6.34 17.27 5.09
N LYS A 93 -6.46 17.25 3.76
CA LYS A 93 -7.75 17.36 3.08
C LYS A 93 -8.66 16.14 3.30
N ASN A 94 -8.11 14.99 3.69
CA ASN A 94 -8.85 13.77 3.97
C ASN A 94 -9.11 13.60 5.46
N ILE A 95 -8.13 13.95 6.31
CA ILE A 95 -8.18 13.76 7.76
C ILE A 95 -9.44 14.43 8.37
N GLY A 96 -10.11 13.73 9.28
CA GLY A 96 -11.31 14.19 9.97
C GLY A 96 -12.60 14.07 9.15
N LYS A 97 -12.53 13.67 7.87
CA LYS A 97 -13.71 13.49 7.03
C LYS A 97 -14.24 12.07 7.12
N ILE A 98 -15.56 11.95 7.06
CA ILE A 98 -16.24 10.67 6.87
C ILE A 98 -16.31 10.38 5.36
N LYS A 99 -15.80 9.22 4.96
CA LYS A 99 -15.81 8.72 3.58
C LYS A 99 -16.39 7.32 3.57
N PHE A 100 -17.51 7.14 2.86
CA PHE A 100 -18.22 5.86 2.79
C PHE A 100 -18.56 5.30 4.18
N GLY A 101 -18.98 6.17 5.11
CA GLY A 101 -19.31 5.80 6.49
C GLY A 101 -18.10 5.60 7.41
N VAL A 102 -16.87 5.75 6.92
CA VAL A 102 -15.63 5.54 7.71
C VAL A 102 -14.93 6.86 7.95
N LEU A 103 -14.53 7.13 9.20
CA LEU A 103 -13.68 8.27 9.54
C LEU A 103 -12.27 8.05 8.97
N VAL A 104 -11.77 9.04 8.23
CA VAL A 104 -10.35 9.07 7.86
C VAL A 104 -9.57 9.74 8.98
N GLU A 105 -8.83 8.92 9.73
CA GLU A 105 -8.01 9.34 10.86
C GLU A 105 -6.66 9.90 10.39
N SER A 106 -5.95 10.58 11.29
CA SER A 106 -4.58 11.04 11.03
C SER A 106 -3.61 9.86 10.97
N TYR A 107 -2.58 9.97 10.12
CA TYR A 107 -1.46 9.01 10.09
C TYR A 107 -0.77 8.84 11.45
N LEU A 108 -0.91 9.79 12.38
CA LEU A 108 -0.42 9.64 13.76
C LEU A 108 -1.05 8.44 14.49
N ASN A 109 -2.23 7.99 14.04
CA ASN A 109 -2.93 6.82 14.59
C ASN A 109 -2.52 5.50 13.90
N ASN A 110 -1.56 5.50 12.97
CA ASN A 110 -1.16 4.31 12.21
C ASN A 110 -0.92 3.09 13.11
N ILE A 111 -0.17 3.28 14.19
CA ILE A 111 0.19 2.21 15.13
C ILE A 111 -1.04 1.72 15.90
N GLU A 112 -1.90 2.63 16.34
CA GLU A 112 -3.09 2.32 17.14
C GLU A 112 -4.13 1.56 16.30
N VAL A 113 -4.42 2.05 15.12
CA VAL A 113 -5.27 1.39 14.12
C VAL A 113 -4.70 0.03 13.71
N SER A 114 -3.38 -0.07 13.52
CA SER A 114 -2.71 -1.34 13.17
C SER A 114 -2.72 -2.35 14.31
N LYS A 115 -2.71 -1.93 15.58
CA LYS A 115 -2.88 -2.83 16.74
C LYS A 115 -4.29 -3.43 16.75
N TRP A 116 -5.30 -2.59 16.52
CA TRP A 116 -6.71 -2.97 16.52
C TRP A 116 -7.09 -3.97 15.41
N ALA A 117 -6.50 -3.86 14.22
CA ALA A 117 -6.90 -4.64 13.06
C ALA A 117 -6.33 -6.07 13.03
N ASP A 118 -7.04 -7.01 12.41
CA ASP A 118 -6.56 -8.35 12.10
C ASP A 118 -5.71 -8.37 10.83
N ILE A 119 -5.98 -7.44 9.88
CA ILE A 119 -5.21 -7.22 8.65
C ILE A 119 -4.86 -5.74 8.52
N VAL A 120 -3.61 -5.46 8.14
CA VAL A 120 -3.13 -4.11 7.84
C VAL A 120 -2.84 -4.00 6.35
N LEU A 121 -3.67 -3.28 5.62
CA LEU A 121 -3.48 -2.92 4.22
C LEU A 121 -2.75 -1.57 4.17
N ALA A 122 -1.48 -1.55 3.78
CA ALA A 122 -0.72 -0.30 3.75
C ALA A 122 -0.23 0.08 2.37
N THR A 123 -0.40 1.34 1.99
CA THR A 123 0.09 1.87 0.72
C THR A 123 1.60 1.66 0.58
N GLY A 124 2.05 1.28 -0.62
CA GLY A 124 3.46 1.22 -0.96
C GLY A 124 4.17 2.58 -0.91
N SER A 125 3.44 3.70 -0.88
CA SER A 125 4.04 5.02 -0.66
C SER A 125 4.63 5.19 0.74
N SER A 126 4.25 4.33 1.72
CA SER A 126 4.88 4.27 3.06
C SER A 126 6.40 4.05 3.01
N ILE A 127 6.91 3.44 1.93
CA ILE A 127 8.35 3.26 1.71
C ILE A 127 8.98 4.60 1.31
N VAL A 128 8.31 5.34 0.43
CA VAL A 128 8.83 6.58 -0.16
C VAL A 128 8.77 7.74 0.82
N ASN A 129 7.75 7.83 1.65
CA ASN A 129 7.64 8.85 2.71
C ASN A 129 8.35 8.43 4.02
N ASN A 130 9.03 7.28 4.04
CA ASN A 130 9.79 6.75 5.17
C ASN A 130 8.96 6.42 6.42
N THR A 131 7.71 5.96 6.29
CA THR A 131 6.89 5.53 7.45
C THR A 131 6.59 4.04 7.51
N LEU A 132 7.06 3.24 6.55
CA LEU A 132 6.88 1.77 6.58
C LEU A 132 7.42 1.15 7.89
N HIS A 133 8.49 1.70 8.45
CA HIS A 133 9.13 1.18 9.66
C HIS A 133 8.17 1.09 10.86
N GLU A 134 7.21 2.00 10.98
CA GLU A 134 6.15 1.98 12.00
C GLU A 134 5.23 0.76 11.89
N LEU A 135 5.11 0.20 10.67
CA LEU A 135 4.21 -0.90 10.35
C LEU A 135 4.90 -2.27 10.39
N LEU A 136 6.23 -2.31 10.36
CA LEU A 136 7.01 -3.55 10.39
C LEU A 136 6.79 -4.42 11.64
N PRO A 137 6.51 -3.89 12.85
CA PRO A 137 6.08 -4.71 13.99
C PRO A 137 4.85 -5.59 13.68
N PHE A 138 4.01 -5.20 12.72
CA PHE A 138 2.81 -5.92 12.30
C PHE A 138 3.03 -6.80 11.05
N LYS A 139 4.28 -7.09 10.66
CA LYS A 139 4.62 -7.79 9.40
C LYS A 139 3.80 -9.06 9.09
N LYS A 140 3.38 -9.82 10.13
CA LYS A 140 2.60 -11.06 9.96
C LYS A 140 1.20 -10.82 9.39
N LYS A 141 0.63 -9.65 9.68
CA LYS A 141 -0.71 -9.22 9.23
C LYS A 141 -0.67 -8.06 8.22
N LEU A 142 0.52 -7.61 7.84
CA LEU A 142 0.73 -6.52 6.89
C LEU A 142 0.68 -7.03 5.45
N ILE A 143 -0.08 -6.33 4.61
CA ILE A 143 -0.11 -6.50 3.16
C ILE A 143 0.11 -5.11 2.52
N LEU A 144 1.22 -4.96 1.81
CA LEU A 144 1.50 -3.72 1.09
C LEU A 144 0.71 -3.65 -0.21
N TYR A 145 -0.01 -2.56 -0.48
CA TYR A 145 -0.77 -2.41 -1.71
C TYR A 145 -0.20 -1.35 -2.66
N GLY A 146 -0.50 -1.48 -3.96
CA GLY A 146 -0.13 -0.53 -5.00
C GLY A 146 1.23 -0.81 -5.65
N VAL A 147 1.54 -0.13 -6.76
CA VAL A 147 2.70 -0.50 -7.60
C VAL A 147 4.06 -0.17 -6.97
N THR A 148 4.11 0.86 -6.11
CA THR A 148 5.35 1.39 -5.54
C THR A 148 6.14 0.36 -4.73
N CYS A 149 5.47 -0.56 -4.04
CA CYS A 149 6.13 -1.53 -3.16
C CYS A 149 6.65 -2.79 -3.86
N ALA A 150 6.65 -2.89 -5.20
CA ALA A 150 6.86 -4.16 -5.89
C ALA A 150 8.18 -4.84 -5.55
N GLY A 151 9.29 -4.13 -5.79
CA GLY A 151 10.63 -4.62 -5.50
C GLY A 151 10.90 -4.70 -4.01
N ALA A 152 10.55 -3.64 -3.26
CA ALA A 152 10.77 -3.60 -1.82
C ALA A 152 10.07 -4.75 -1.07
N ALA A 153 8.80 -5.03 -1.39
CA ALA A 153 8.08 -6.14 -0.77
C ALA A 153 8.74 -7.50 -1.07
N LYS A 154 9.22 -7.71 -2.31
CA LYS A 154 9.96 -8.92 -2.70
C LYS A 154 11.27 -9.07 -1.92
N VAL A 155 12.06 -8.00 -1.82
CA VAL A 155 13.33 -7.98 -1.09
C VAL A 155 13.12 -8.24 0.41
N MET A 156 12.08 -7.63 1.00
CA MET A 156 11.80 -7.71 2.44
C MET A 156 10.97 -8.95 2.83
N GLY A 157 10.53 -9.77 1.88
CA GLY A 157 9.64 -10.91 2.14
C GLY A 157 8.25 -10.50 2.69
N LEU A 158 7.75 -9.32 2.32
CA LEU A 158 6.44 -8.81 2.75
C LEU A 158 5.34 -9.23 1.76
N LYS A 159 4.14 -9.49 2.29
CA LYS A 159 2.95 -9.72 1.45
C LYS A 159 2.62 -8.45 0.66
N ARG A 160 2.18 -8.62 -0.58
CA ARG A 160 1.85 -7.51 -1.49
C ARG A 160 0.55 -7.78 -2.23
N TRP A 161 -0.27 -6.74 -2.38
CA TRP A 161 -1.49 -6.73 -3.17
C TRP A 161 -1.43 -5.73 -4.32
N CYS A 162 -1.45 -6.22 -5.55
CA CYS A 162 -1.66 -5.39 -6.74
C CYS A 162 -2.02 -6.30 -7.92
N VAL A 163 -3.06 -5.95 -8.66
CA VAL A 163 -3.55 -6.71 -9.82
C VAL A 163 -3.41 -5.91 -11.13
N SER A 164 -2.57 -4.87 -11.16
CA SER A 164 -2.60 -3.82 -12.18
C SER A 164 -2.24 -4.22 -13.61
N GLU A 165 -1.58 -5.37 -13.84
CA GLU A 165 -1.37 -5.92 -15.20
C GLU A 165 -2.43 -6.99 -15.56
N GLU A 166 -3.44 -7.19 -14.70
CA GLU A 166 -4.58 -8.10 -14.91
C GLU A 166 -5.91 -7.33 -15.13
N ILE A 167 -5.84 -6.00 -15.21
CA ILE A 167 -6.98 -5.06 -15.30
C ILE A 167 -6.70 -3.94 -16.28
#